data_AF-A0A6C0C6L4-F1
#
_entry.id   AF-A0A6C0C6L4-F1
#
_cell.length_a   1.000
_cell.length_b   1.000
_cell.length_c   1.000
_cell.angle_alpha   90.00
_cell.angle_beta   90.00
_cell.angle_gamma   90.00
#
_symmetry.space_group_name_H-M   'P 1'
#
loop_
_entity.id
_entity.type
_entity.pdbx_description
1 polymer ?
#
loop_
_entity_poly.entity_id
_entity_poly.type
_entity_poly.pdbx_seq_one_letter_code
_entity_poly.pdbx_strand_id
1 'polypeptide(L)'
;MDENIKNICLYGTYYNPAEKHYGKECDVICDKCFRHNLDVSIGWQTYDLCLKCAQSVNRYLNKPVVEDNTEEIKCQTKMVQHIFKPTGGPVKRMVQRQFSKK
;
A
#
# COMPACT_ATOMS: atom_id res chain seq x y z
N MET A 1 2.84 -5.34 -6.60
CA MET A 1 2.09 -4.99 -7.82
C MET A 1 2.05 -6.23 -8.68
N ASP A 2 0.88 -6.63 -9.17
CA ASP A 2 0.76 -7.86 -9.97
C ASP A 2 1.62 -7.81 -11.24
N GLU A 3 2.36 -8.87 -11.47
CA GLU A 3 3.28 -9.00 -12.60
C GLU A 3 2.54 -8.94 -13.95
N ASN A 4 1.36 -9.55 -14.02
CA ASN A 4 0.50 -9.49 -15.20
C ASN A 4 0.10 -8.05 -15.54
N ILE A 5 -0.29 -7.25 -14.53
CA ILE A 5 -0.66 -5.84 -14.73
C ILE A 5 0.52 -5.02 -15.24
N LYS A 6 1.73 -5.30 -14.75
CA LYS A 6 2.96 -4.69 -15.26
C LYS A 6 3.21 -5.07 -16.71
N ASN A 7 3.08 -6.35 -17.05
CA ASN A 7 3.32 -6.85 -18.41
C ASN A 7 2.32 -6.30 -19.42
N ILE A 8 1.05 -6.13 -19.05
CA ILE A 8 0.07 -5.45 -19.93
C ILE A 8 0.54 -4.03 -20.27
N CYS A 9 1.12 -3.30 -19.32
CA CYS A 9 1.59 -1.93 -19.57
C CYS A 9 2.91 -1.87 -20.36
N LEU A 10 3.76 -2.91 -20.26
CA LEU A 10 5.05 -2.97 -20.97
C LEU A 10 4.93 -3.55 -22.38
N TYR A 11 4.05 -4.54 -22.57
CA TYR A 11 3.98 -5.37 -23.77
C TYR A 11 2.58 -5.43 -24.39
N GLY A 12 1.59 -4.81 -23.75
CA GLY A 12 0.22 -4.84 -24.24
C GLY A 12 0.03 -3.99 -25.49
N THR A 13 -1.01 -4.34 -26.23
CA THR A 13 -1.42 -3.67 -27.47
C THR A 13 -2.69 -2.87 -27.23
N TYR A 14 -2.78 -1.68 -27.82
CA TYR A 14 -3.97 -0.84 -27.75
C TYR A 14 -5.05 -1.35 -28.73
N TYR A 15 -6.29 -1.53 -28.23
CA TYR A 15 -7.43 -1.98 -29.03
C TYR A 15 -8.58 -0.98 -28.97
N ASN A 16 -9.10 -0.61 -30.14
CA ASN A 16 -10.28 0.24 -30.32
C ASN A 16 -11.10 -0.21 -31.56
N PRO A 17 -12.31 -0.78 -31.38
CA PRO A 17 -12.94 -1.11 -30.09
C PRO A 17 -12.17 -2.21 -29.33
N ALA A 18 -12.36 -2.31 -28.01
CA ALA A 18 -11.64 -3.25 -27.15
C ALA A 18 -11.83 -4.72 -27.57
N GLU A 19 -13.02 -5.08 -28.06
CA GLU A 19 -13.37 -6.42 -28.55
C GLU A 19 -12.47 -6.93 -29.68
N LYS A 20 -11.79 -6.02 -30.41
CA LYS A 20 -10.79 -6.41 -31.43
C LYS A 20 -9.65 -7.25 -30.85
N HIS A 21 -9.40 -7.16 -29.54
CA HIS A 21 -8.42 -8.02 -28.87
C HIS A 21 -8.75 -9.50 -29.03
N TYR A 22 -10.04 -9.85 -29.00
CA TYR A 22 -10.52 -11.24 -29.06
C TYR A 22 -11.03 -11.68 -30.43
N GLY A 23 -11.12 -10.75 -31.40
CA GLY A 23 -11.60 -11.03 -32.75
C GLY A 23 -13.10 -11.39 -32.83
N LYS A 24 -13.86 -11.14 -31.77
CA LYS A 24 -15.30 -11.37 -31.67
C LYS A 24 -15.91 -10.32 -30.75
N GLU A 25 -17.18 -10.00 -30.95
CA GLU A 25 -17.94 -9.16 -30.01
C GLU A 25 -18.03 -9.90 -28.66
N CYS A 26 -17.44 -9.31 -27.62
CA CYS A 26 -17.50 -9.83 -26.27
C CYS A 26 -17.38 -8.71 -25.24
N ASP A 27 -17.90 -8.95 -24.04
CA ASP A 27 -17.72 -8.05 -22.91
C ASP A 27 -16.25 -8.08 -22.46
N VAL A 28 -15.51 -7.01 -22.74
CA VAL A 28 -14.13 -6.84 -22.30
C VAL A 28 -14.13 -6.19 -20.92
N ILE A 29 -13.52 -6.88 -19.96
CA ILE A 29 -13.50 -6.50 -18.54
C ILE A 29 -12.07 -6.10 -18.15
N CYS A 30 -11.93 -4.98 -17.45
CA CYS A 30 -10.64 -4.56 -16.91
C CYS A 30 -10.22 -5.45 -15.73
N ASP A 31 -9.07 -6.11 -15.79
CA ASP A 31 -8.58 -7.00 -14.71
C ASP A 31 -8.24 -6.28 -13.41
N LYS A 32 -8.03 -4.96 -13.45
CA LYS A 32 -7.68 -4.17 -12.27
C LYS A 32 -8.88 -3.59 -11.54
N CYS A 33 -9.86 -3.07 -12.28
CA CYS A 33 -11.00 -2.36 -11.69
C CYS A 33 -12.35 -3.03 -11.98
N PHE A 34 -12.34 -4.18 -12.66
CA PHE A 34 -13.52 -4.97 -13.00
C PHE A 34 -14.60 -4.18 -13.74
N ARG A 35 -14.20 -3.13 -14.49
CA ARG A 35 -15.11 -2.36 -15.32
C ARG A 35 -15.41 -3.15 -16.59
N HIS A 36 -16.69 -3.40 -16.83
CA HIS A 36 -17.24 -4.06 -18.01
C HIS A 36 -17.40 -3.09 -19.19
N ASN A 37 -17.68 -3.63 -20.37
CA ASN A 37 -17.98 -2.93 -21.61
C ASN A 37 -16.95 -1.84 -21.91
N LEU A 38 -15.67 -2.21 -21.92
CA LEU A 38 -14.63 -1.28 -22.30
C LEU A 38 -14.76 -0.91 -23.79
N ASP A 39 -14.90 0.38 -24.10
CA ASP A 39 -14.79 0.84 -25.48
C ASP A 39 -13.36 0.65 -26.02
N VAL A 40 -12.38 0.82 -25.14
CA VAL A 40 -10.95 0.79 -25.44
C VAL A 40 -10.22 0.07 -24.31
N SER A 41 -9.32 -0.85 -24.67
CA SER A 41 -8.45 -1.56 -23.72
C SER A 41 -6.99 -1.58 -24.19
N ILE A 42 -6.09 -1.83 -23.24
CA ILE A 42 -4.75 -2.35 -23.53
C ILE A 42 -4.78 -3.83 -23.17
N GLY A 43 -4.64 -4.68 -24.18
CA GLY A 43 -4.70 -6.13 -24.06
C GLY A 43 -3.31 -6.77 -24.13
N TRP A 44 -3.03 -7.74 -23.25
CA TRP A 44 -1.84 -8.58 -23.32
C TRP A 44 -2.20 -10.03 -22.95
N GLN A 45 -2.01 -10.95 -23.89
CA GLN A 45 -2.44 -12.34 -23.76
C GLN A 45 -3.95 -12.45 -23.49
N THR A 46 -4.36 -12.80 -22.28
CA THR A 46 -5.76 -12.93 -21.85
C THR A 46 -6.16 -11.84 -20.86
N TYR A 47 -5.32 -10.82 -20.69
CA TYR A 47 -5.55 -9.74 -19.74
C TYR A 47 -5.83 -8.42 -20.45
N ASP A 48 -6.72 -7.63 -19.87
CA ASP A 48 -7.15 -6.32 -20.37
C ASP A 48 -7.11 -5.26 -19.27
N LEU A 49 -6.57 -4.10 -19.61
CA LEU A 49 -6.61 -2.91 -18.78
C LEU A 49 -7.38 -1.80 -19.47
N CYS A 50 -8.28 -1.15 -18.73
CA CYS A 50 -8.81 0.13 -19.17
C CYS A 50 -7.72 1.20 -19.13
N LEU A 51 -7.85 2.24 -19.97
CA LEU A 51 -6.86 3.33 -20.07
C LEU A 51 -6.54 3.99 -18.73
N LYS A 52 -7.55 4.18 -17.86
CA LYS A 52 -7.36 4.79 -16.53
C LYS A 52 -6.45 3.93 -15.66
N CYS A 53 -6.64 2.61 -15.69
CA CYS A 53 -5.83 1.68 -14.92
C CYS A 53 -4.41 1.56 -15.50
N ALA A 54 -4.27 1.50 -16.83
CA ALA A 54 -2.96 1.49 -17.49
C ALA A 54 -2.16 2.76 -17.15
N GLN A 55 -2.78 3.94 -17.20
CA GLN A 55 -2.14 5.19 -16.80
C GLN A 55 -1.71 5.19 -15.33
N SER A 56 -2.57 4.69 -14.43
CA SER A 56 -2.24 4.56 -13.01
C SER A 56 -1.00 3.69 -12.82
N VAL A 57 -0.97 2.52 -13.46
CA VAL A 57 0.16 1.59 -13.42
C VAL A 57 1.44 2.22 -13.97
N ASN A 58 1.34 2.89 -15.12
CA ASN A 58 2.48 3.54 -15.74
C ASN A 58 3.11 4.63 -14.85
N ARG A 59 2.30 5.34 -14.04
CA ARG A 59 2.83 6.30 -13.05
C ARG A 59 3.62 5.62 -11.93
N TYR A 60 3.22 4.42 -11.52
CA TYR A 60 3.98 3.65 -10.53
C TYR A 60 5.28 3.11 -11.10
N LEU A 61 5.29 2.69 -12.38
CA LEU A 61 6.48 2.16 -13.04
C LEU A 61 7.54 3.23 -13.30
N ASN A 62 7.13 4.46 -13.61
CA ASN A 62 8.04 5.58 -13.89
C ASN A 62 8.36 6.44 -12.66
N LYS A 63 7.97 6.01 -11.47
CA LYS A 63 8.31 6.77 -10.26
C LYS A 63 9.82 6.65 -10.07
N PRO A 64 10.58 7.77 -10.02
CA PRO A 64 12.02 7.70 -9.78
C PRO A 64 12.23 6.97 -8.46
N VAL A 65 13.05 5.92 -8.49
CA VAL A 65 13.50 5.25 -7.28
C VAL A 65 14.28 6.31 -6.52
N VAL A 66 13.65 6.92 -5.53
CA VAL A 66 14.40 7.66 -4.52
C VAL A 66 15.17 6.57 -3.81
N GLU A 67 16.47 6.47 -4.08
CA GLU A 67 17.37 5.62 -3.31
C GLU A 67 17.28 6.11 -1.87
N ASP A 68 16.43 5.44 -1.09
CA ASP A 68 16.36 5.61 0.34
C ASP A 68 17.65 5.00 0.86
N ASN A 69 18.68 5.84 1.01
CA ASN A 69 19.85 5.55 1.81
C ASN A 69 19.36 5.36 3.25
N THR A 70 18.75 4.21 3.51
CA THR A 70 18.28 3.84 4.83
C THR A 70 19.52 3.41 5.60
N GLU A 71 20.31 4.39 6.05
CA GLU A 71 21.21 4.15 7.17
C GLU A 71 20.35 3.64 8.32
N GLU A 72 20.66 2.43 8.80
CA GLU A 72 20.00 1.83 9.96
C GLU A 72 19.92 2.86 11.09
N ILE A 73 18.72 3.36 11.38
CA ILE A 73 18.49 4.18 12.56
C ILE A 73 18.65 3.25 13.76
N LYS A 74 19.88 3.17 14.26
CA LYS A 74 20.21 2.54 15.54
C LYS A 74 19.57 3.39 16.63
N CYS A 75 18.35 3.04 17.02
CA CYS A 75 17.66 3.62 18.17
C CYS A 75 18.49 3.42 19.45
N GLN A 76 19.42 4.33 19.73
CA GLN A 76 20.07 4.40 21.03
C GLN A 76 19.19 5.24 21.95
N THR A 77 18.19 4.61 22.56
CA THR A 77 17.50 5.19 23.72
C THR A 77 18.45 5.21 24.90
N LYS A 78 19.29 6.26 25.00
CA LYS A 78 19.98 6.56 26.25
C LYS A 78 18.97 7.23 27.17
N MET A 79 18.36 6.45 28.07
CA MET A 79 17.64 6.99 29.20
C MET A 79 18.63 7.72 30.10
N VAL A 80 18.67 9.05 30.00
CA VAL A 80 19.47 9.87 30.92
C VAL A 80 18.78 9.84 32.28
N GLN A 81 19.31 9.04 33.20
CA GLN A 81 18.94 9.07 34.61
C GLN A 81 19.49 10.33 35.27
N HIS A 82 18.90 11.49 34.99
CA HIS A 82 19.03 12.61 35.90
C HIS A 82 18.16 12.33 37.13
N ILE A 83 18.77 11.61 38.07
CA ILE A 83 18.62 11.69 39.53
C ILE A 83 17.39 12.51 39.93
N PHE A 84 16.26 11.83 40.08
CA PHE A 84 15.12 12.35 40.81
C PHE A 84 15.59 12.53 42.25
N LYS A 85 15.91 13.75 42.68
CA LYS A 85 16.15 14.06 44.09
C LYS A 85 14.78 14.25 44.75
N PRO A 86 14.24 13.29 45.53
CA PRO A 86 13.06 13.56 46.33
C PRO A 86 13.43 14.62 47.37
N THR A 87 12.94 15.85 47.19
CA THR A 87 12.95 16.84 48.25
C THR A 87 12.09 16.31 49.38
N GLY A 88 12.73 16.05 50.52
CA GLY A 88 12.14 15.41 51.69
C GLY A 88 10.84 16.09 52.12
N GLY A 89 9.72 15.46 51.80
CA GLY A 89 8.44 15.66 52.46
C GLY A 89 8.05 14.36 53.17
N PRO A 90 7.39 14.42 54.35
CA PRO A 90 6.99 13.22 55.06
C PRO A 90 6.02 12.39 54.21
N VAL A 91 6.48 11.21 53.79
CA VAL A 91 5.66 10.23 53.07
C VAL A 91 4.55 9.76 54.01
N LYS A 92 3.33 10.24 53.78
CA LYS A 92 2.14 9.74 54.46
C LYS A 92 1.92 8.30 54.00
N ARG A 93 2.09 7.33 54.91
CA ARG A 93 1.83 5.91 54.64
C ARG A 93 0.35 5.74 54.32
N MET A 94 0.05 5.25 53.12
CA MET A 94 -1.29 4.74 52.81
C MET A 94 -1.52 3.47 53.62
N VAL A 95 -2.41 3.56 54.61
CA VAL A 95 -2.89 2.39 55.35
C VAL A 95 -3.92 1.69 54.47
N GLN A 96 -3.60 0.48 54.00
CA GLN A 96 -4.59 -0.38 53.34
C GLN A 96 -5.65 -0.78 54.38
N ARG A 97 -6.87 -0.27 54.22
CA ARG A 97 -8.05 -0.80 54.91
C ARG A 97 -8.33 -2.20 54.35
N GLN A 98 -8.09 -3.22 55.16
CA GLN A 98 -8.61 -4.55 54.89
C GLN A 98 -10.12 -4.52 55.11
N PHE A 99 -10.89 -4.79 54.05
CA PHE A 99 -12.32 -5.00 54.17
C PHE A 99 -12.55 -6.44 54.66
N SER A 100 -12.95 -6.59 55.92
CA SER A 100 -13.50 -7.85 56.42
C SER A 100 -14.82 -8.13 55.71
N LYS A 101 -14.86 -9.23 54.96
CA LYS A 101 -16.11 -9.80 54.43
C LYS A 101 -16.86 -10.44 55.60
N LYS A 102 -18.12 -10.02 55.80
CA LYS A 102 -19.12 -10.77 56.58
C LYS A 102 -19.96 -11.58 55.62
#